data_AF-A0A937G6R7-F1
#
_entry.id   AF-A0A937G6R7-F1
#
_cell.length_a   1.000
_cell.length_b   1.000
_cell.length_c   1.000
_cell.angle_alpha   90.00
_cell.angle_beta   90.00
_cell.angle_gamma   90.00
#
_symmetry.space_group_name_H-M   'P 1'
#
loop_
_entity.id
_entity.type
_entity.pdbx_description
1 polymer ?
#
loop_
_entity_poly.entity_id
_entity_poly.type
_entity_poly.pdbx_seq_one_letter_code
_entity_poly.pdbx_strand_id
1 'polypeptide(L)' 'MKSIKVFFAISTCIFLSCTSSKNCGEIFRKYTSNNKYFFAMKAFGGDKNSGDIYGDVEVTKEIYNSFNLGEDYCVD' A
#
# COMPACT_ATOMS: atom_id res chain seq x y z
N MET A 1 -23.26 -39.79 -30.06
CA MET A 1 -21.91 -40.20 -29.63
C MET A 1 -21.06 -38.94 -29.44
N LYS A 2 -20.38 -38.84 -28.28
CA LYS A 2 -19.18 -38.03 -27.96
C LYS A 2 -19.12 -36.59 -28.52
N SER A 3 -19.51 -35.58 -27.74
CA SER A 3 -18.66 -34.91 -26.73
C SER A 3 -17.37 -34.31 -27.30
N ILE A 4 -17.39 -33.01 -27.63
CA ILE A 4 -16.20 -32.16 -27.60
C ILE A 4 -16.48 -31.11 -26.52
N LYS A 5 -15.95 -31.37 -25.32
CA LYS A 5 -15.88 -30.41 -24.22
C LYS A 5 -14.53 -29.71 -24.40
N VAL A 6 -14.53 -28.54 -24.99
CA VAL A 6 -13.32 -27.70 -25.06
C VAL A 6 -13.03 -27.26 -23.63
N PHE A 7 -11.97 -27.84 -23.10
CA PHE A 7 -11.47 -27.66 -21.75
C PHE A 7 -10.86 -26.25 -21.68
N PHE A 8 -11.61 -25.30 -21.12
CA PHE A 8 -11.13 -23.93 -20.93
C PHE A 8 -10.18 -23.93 -19.72
N ALA A 9 -8.88 -24.11 -20.00
CA ALA A 9 -7.81 -24.03 -19.01
C ALA A 9 -7.60 -22.56 -18.62
N ILE A 10 -8.44 -22.03 -17.72
CA ILE A 10 -8.13 -20.78 -17.02
C ILE A 10 -7.11 -21.12 -15.94
N SER A 11 -5.86 -20.82 -16.29
CA SER A 11 -4.74 -20.70 -15.38
C SER A 11 -5.16 -19.91 -14.14
N THR A 12 -5.25 -20.62 -13.01
CA THR A 12 -5.45 -19.98 -11.71
C THR A 12 -4.11 -19.36 -11.33
N CYS A 13 -3.94 -18.07 -11.61
CA CYS A 13 -2.88 -17.28 -10.99
C CYS A 13 -3.21 -17.17 -9.49
N ILE A 14 -2.70 -18.13 -8.72
CA ILE A 14 -2.66 -18.07 -7.27
C ILE A 14 -1.71 -16.93 -6.94
N PHE A 15 -2.26 -15.74 -6.70
CA PHE A 15 -1.53 -14.65 -6.08
C PHE A 15 -1.17 -15.11 -4.67
N LEU A 16 0.06 -15.58 -4.52
CA LEU A 16 0.73 -15.76 -3.24
C LEU A 16 0.81 -14.38 -2.58
N SER A 17 -0.21 -14.02 -1.81
CA SER A 17 -0.19 -12.83 -0.95
C SER A 17 0.82 -13.08 0.16
N CYS A 18 2.08 -12.74 -0.07
CA CYS A 18 3.06 -12.56 0.99
C CYS A 18 2.50 -11.50 1.95
N THR A 19 1.95 -11.93 3.09
CA THR A 19 1.80 -11.10 4.29
C THR A 19 3.21 -10.92 4.86
N SER A 20 4.01 -10.09 4.20
CA SER A 20 5.07 -9.38 4.90
C SER A 20 4.34 -8.39 5.80
N SER A 21 4.69 -8.32 7.08
CA SER A 21 4.15 -7.33 8.02
C SER A 21 4.61 -5.95 7.56
N LYS A 22 3.91 -5.38 6.57
CA LYS A 22 4.25 -4.08 6.02
C LYS A 22 3.84 -3.01 7.01
N ASN A 23 4.72 -2.04 7.23
CA ASN A 23 4.42 -0.88 8.05
C ASN A 23 3.52 0.05 7.22
N CYS A 24 2.22 -0.12 7.37
CA CYS A 24 1.22 0.67 6.66
C CYS A 24 0.70 1.82 7.52
N GLY A 25 0.33 2.91 6.86
CA GLY A 25 -0.31 4.04 7.50
C GLY A 25 -1.11 4.90 6.53
N GLU A 26 -2.05 5.65 7.07
CA GLU A 26 -2.88 6.58 6.29
C GLU A 26 -2.07 7.83 5.97
N ILE A 27 -2.04 8.23 4.69
CA ILE A 27 -1.42 9.49 4.26
C ILE A 27 -2.32 10.65 4.68
N PHE A 28 -1.99 11.34 5.78
CA PHE A 28 -2.76 12.51 6.22
C PHE A 28 -2.15 13.83 5.71
N ARG A 29 -0.90 13.81 5.22
CA ARG A 29 -0.26 14.96 4.59
C ARG A 29 0.74 14.56 3.50
N LYS A 30 0.82 15.40 2.48
CA LYS A 30 1.81 15.32 1.39
C LYS A 30 2.60 16.62 1.33
N TYR A 31 3.93 16.54 1.23
CA TYR A 31 4.77 17.73 1.11
C TYR A 31 6.05 17.46 0.33
N THR A 32 6.70 18.54 -0.11
CA THR A 32 7.99 18.49 -0.80
C THR A 32 9.03 19.30 -0.03
N SER A 33 10.27 18.80 0.00
CA SER A 33 11.40 19.49 0.63
C SER A 33 12.69 19.08 -0.08
N ASN A 34 13.56 20.04 -0.41
CA ASN A 34 14.84 19.77 -1.09
C ASN A 34 14.71 18.86 -2.34
N ASN A 35 13.73 19.14 -3.19
CA ASN A 35 13.40 18.36 -4.41
C ASN A 35 13.00 16.89 -4.16
N LYS A 36 12.72 16.52 -2.91
CA LYS A 36 12.21 15.21 -2.51
C LYS A 36 10.73 15.29 -2.15
N TYR A 37 10.05 14.15 -2.22
CA TYR A 37 8.62 14.01 -2.02
C TYR A 37 8.36 13.16 -0.78
N PHE A 38 7.46 13.62 0.09
CA PHE A 38 7.21 12.96 1.37
C PHE A 38 5.72 12.75 1.62
N PHE A 39 5.42 11.63 2.25
CA PHE A 39 4.14 11.39 2.91
C PHE A 39 4.35 11.49 4.42
N ALA A 40 3.54 12.29 5.10
CA ALA A 40 3.36 12.17 6.54
C ALA A 40 2.20 11.19 6.75
N MET A 41 2.48 10.10 7.46
CA MET A 41 1.58 8.99 7.63
C MET A 41 1.25 8.78 9.10
N LYS A 42 0.00 8.38 9.35
CA LYS A 42 -0.45 7.91 10.65
C LYS A 42 -0.41 6.39 10.66
N ALA A 43 0.49 5.82 11.46
CA ALA A 43 0.64 4.36 11.54
C ALA A 43 -0.54 3.75 12.31
N PHE A 44 -1.03 2.61 11.81
CA PHE A 44 -1.99 1.79 12.53
C PHE A 44 -1.26 0.96 13.60
N GLY A 45 -1.05 1.54 14.78
CA GLY A 45 -0.30 0.84 15.83
C GLY A 45 0.02 1.69 17.05
N GLY A 46 -1.00 2.19 17.73
CA GLY A 46 -0.88 2.71 19.09
C GLY A 46 -1.76 1.88 20.03
N ASP A 47 -1.27 1.57 21.23
CA ASP A 47 -2.16 1.12 22.32
C ASP A 47 -3.26 2.19 22.49
N LYS A 48 -4.47 1.86 22.97
CA LYS A 48 -5.56 2.85 23.17
C LYS A 48 -5.14 4.05 24.04
N ASN A 49 -4.06 3.90 24.81
CA ASN A 49 -3.45 4.93 25.65
C ASN A 49 -2.27 5.67 24.99
N SER A 50 -1.74 5.14 23.90
CA SER A 50 -0.66 5.71 23.09
C SER A 50 -1.32 6.35 21.87
N GLY A 51 -1.41 7.67 21.85
CA GLY A 51 -2.01 8.39 20.72
C GLY A 51 -1.41 8.01 19.36
N ASP A 52 -2.00 8.56 18.32
CA ASP A 52 -1.59 8.32 16.93
C ASP A 52 -0.06 8.40 16.76
N ILE A 53 0.55 7.35 16.20
CA ILE A 53 1.96 7.35 15.85
C ILE A 53 2.09 7.96 14.45
N TYR A 54 2.88 9.02 14.33
CA TYR A 54 3.14 9.71 13.07
C TYR A 54 4.56 9.43 12.58
N GLY A 55 4.71 9.20 11.28
CA GLY A 55 6.00 9.01 10.63
C GLY A 55 6.00 9.60 9.23
N ASP A 56 7.15 10.14 8.82
CA ASP A 56 7.35 10.66 7.48
C ASP A 56 8.13 9.64 6.64
N VAL A 57 7.73 9.45 5.38
CA VAL A 57 8.42 8.59 4.42
C VAL A 57 8.75 9.37 3.16
N GLU A 58 9.99 9.24 2.68
CA GLU A 58 10.41 9.74 1.36
C GLU A 58 9.94 8.77 0.27
N VAL A 59 9.33 9.30 -0.77
CA VAL A 59 8.81 8.54 -1.91
C VAL A 59 9.30 9.14 -3.23
N THR A 60 9.19 8.37 -4.32
CA THR A 60 9.44 8.92 -5.66
C THR A 60 8.32 9.87 -6.08
N LYS A 61 8.58 10.69 -7.11
CA LYS A 61 7.57 11.57 -7.69
C LYS A 61 6.40 10.78 -8.29
N GLU A 62 6.63 9.60 -8.88
CA GLU A 62 5.54 8.79 -9.43
C GLU A 62 4.61 8.34 -8.30
N ILE A 63 5.18 7.73 -7.24
CA ILE A 63 4.40 7.30 -6.07
C ILE A 63 3.67 8.50 -5.45
N TYR A 64 4.36 9.63 -5.29
CA TYR A 64 3.73 10.84 -4.76
C TYR A 64 2.49 11.27 -5.55
N ASN A 65 2.50 11.13 -6.88
CA ASN A 65 1.36 11.52 -7.72
C ASN A 65 0.29 10.43 -7.84
N SER A 66 0.61 9.17 -7.54
CA SER A 66 -0.31 8.05 -7.64
C SER A 66 -1.20 7.86 -6.41
N PHE A 67 -0.90 8.53 -5.29
CA PHE A 67 -1.66 8.39 -4.04
C PHE A 67 -2.33 9.69 -3.61
N ASN A 68 -3.45 9.58 -2.91
CA ASN A 68 -4.23 10.69 -2.36
C ASN A 68 -4.13 10.75 -0.83
N LEU A 69 -4.59 11.86 -0.25
CA LEU A 69 -4.77 11.95 1.21
C LEU A 69 -5.91 11.01 1.64
N GLY A 70 -5.73 10.35 2.78
CA GLY A 70 -6.66 9.35 3.30
C GLY A 70 -6.48 7.94 2.70
N GLU A 71 -5.57 7.76 1.75
CA GLU A 71 -5.18 6.43 1.27
C GLU A 71 -4.05 5.86 2.13
N ASP A 72 -4.03 4.53 2.25
CA ASP A 72 -2.97 3.83 2.95
C ASP A 72 -1.78 3.59 2.02
N TYR A 73 -0.58 3.87 2.53
CA TYR A 73 0.67 3.47 1.91
C TYR A 73 1.42 2.52 2.84
N CYS A 74 2.13 1.57 2.26
CA CYS A 74 2.88 0.56 3.01
C CYS A 74 4.34 0.61 2.59
N VAL A 75 5.22 0.82 3.56
CA VAL A 75 6.66 0.67 3.36
C VAL A 75 7.07 -0.78 3.64
N ASP A 76 7.92 -1.31 2.76
CA ASP A 76 8.60 -2.59 2.93
C ASP A 76 9.75 -2.50 3.95
#